data_AF-A0A8J2SMH5-F1
#
_entry.id   AF-A0A8J2SMH5-F1
#
_cell.length_a   1.000
_cell.length_b   1.000
_cell.length_c   1.000
_cell.angle_alpha   90.00
_cell.angle_beta   90.00
_cell.angle_gamma   90.00
#
_symmetry.space_group_name_H-M   'P 1'
#
loop_
_entity.id
_entity.type
_entity.pdbx_description
1 polymer ?
#
loop_
_entity_poly.entity_id
_entity_poly.type
_entity_poly.pdbx_seq_one_letter_code
_entity_poly.pdbx_strand_id
1 'polypeptide(L)'
;MAQYLFPPAVPAALRVVGETALFPVYCVGRNYRAHSREMIQRQAAQLDITDDKVGAPPFFFQKPAYGAVTDSRTVPYPPKTQRLEHELEMVVALGDGAAVFGCALGVDLTRRDLQDQAKAQRRPWDAAKAFDASAPCGALARGLPPKETRLELRVNGAVRQSCVLADMIYGVPEILDHLSREVELCPGDVIFTGTPSGVGPLAPGDAVACRAVDVDGGEALPACEFVDGLVFIIFCLVVASWFVGLKLYNGFLSLCGQTDHRTDAGMHGWTYASYNLLLAGTFWVMNLMCAIPIFGIVMLVWLIANHEHVTCFNRKKVRDWAASAQRRGSNVDLAARAEAQAESDSRCGGCLCCCGPRPDVLVEHEAQREARIAAHRGVLPGLEPDAGEA
;
A
#
# COMPACT_ATOMS: atom_id res chain seq x y z
N MET A 1 31.70 13.10 -6.88
CA MET A 1 30.72 12.19 -6.27
C MET A 1 31.28 11.71 -4.95
N ALA A 2 30.46 11.64 -3.90
CA ALA A 2 30.88 11.07 -2.62
C ALA A 2 31.21 9.58 -2.79
N GLN A 3 32.20 9.08 -2.04
CA GLN A 3 32.55 7.67 -2.01
C GLN A 3 31.75 6.99 -0.89
N TYR A 4 30.82 6.11 -1.26
CA TYR A 4 30.04 5.33 -0.32
C TYR A 4 30.68 3.95 -0.11
N LEU A 5 30.50 3.36 1.08
CA LEU A 5 30.99 2.02 1.41
C LEU A 5 30.26 0.91 0.63
N PHE A 6 29.08 1.21 0.10
CA PHE A 6 28.26 0.36 -0.76
C PHE A 6 27.42 1.25 -1.69
N PRO A 7 26.94 0.73 -2.84
CA PRO A 7 26.09 1.51 -3.74
C PRO A 7 24.84 2.03 -3.00
N PRO A 8 24.52 3.34 -3.08
CA PRO A 8 23.29 3.84 -2.48
C PRO A 8 22.08 3.22 -3.20
N ALA A 9 20.98 3.08 -2.47
CA ALA A 9 19.72 2.67 -3.06
C ALA A 9 19.32 3.65 -4.17
N VAL A 10 18.70 3.14 -5.23
CA VAL A 10 18.15 3.98 -6.29
C VAL A 10 17.06 4.85 -5.66
N PRO A 11 17.12 6.19 -5.80
CA PRO A 11 16.07 7.07 -5.30
C PRO A 11 14.72 6.66 -5.86
N ALA A 12 13.68 6.74 -5.03
CA ALA A 12 12.32 6.63 -5.53
C ALA A 12 12.08 7.73 -6.57
N ALA A 13 11.32 7.44 -7.61
CA ALA A 13 11.06 8.38 -8.68
C ALA A 13 9.67 8.18 -9.27
N LEU A 14 9.07 9.25 -9.78
CA LEU A 14 7.78 9.23 -10.46
C LEU A 14 7.97 9.59 -11.94
N ARG A 15 7.16 8.97 -12.79
CA ARG A 15 7.05 9.36 -14.20
C ARG A 15 6.42 10.74 -14.31
N VAL A 16 6.84 11.51 -15.31
CA VAL A 16 6.24 12.80 -15.66
C VAL A 16 5.66 12.70 -17.06
N VAL A 17 4.43 13.20 -17.25
CA VAL A 17 3.74 13.15 -18.55
C VAL A 17 4.53 13.93 -19.59
N GLY A 18 4.78 13.31 -20.74
CA GLY A 18 5.49 13.94 -21.86
C GLY A 18 7.01 14.01 -21.70
N GLU A 19 7.57 13.49 -20.61
CA GLU A 19 9.01 13.53 -20.32
C GLU A 19 9.60 12.12 -20.27
N THR A 20 10.88 12.00 -20.62
CA THR A 20 11.65 10.75 -20.43
C THR A 20 12.39 10.73 -19.09
N ALA A 21 12.66 11.91 -18.52
CA ALA A 21 13.26 12.05 -17.20
C ALA A 21 12.23 11.74 -16.10
N LEU A 22 12.72 11.15 -15.01
CA LEU A 22 11.92 10.87 -13.82
C LEU A 22 12.08 11.98 -12.79
N PHE A 23 11.02 12.23 -12.03
CA PHE A 23 11.03 13.16 -10.90
C PHE A 23 11.49 12.40 -9.64
N PRO A 24 12.60 12.77 -8.99
CA PRO A 24 13.06 12.10 -7.78
C PRO A 24 12.17 12.43 -6.59
N VAL A 25 11.90 11.45 -5.73
CA VAL A 25 11.10 11.61 -4.51
C VAL A 25 11.97 11.39 -3.28
N TYR A 26 11.98 12.35 -2.37
CA TYR A 26 12.78 12.31 -1.14
C TYR A 26 11.94 12.19 0.12
N CYS A 27 10.82 12.92 0.20
CA CYS A 27 9.92 12.91 1.35
C CYS A 27 8.46 12.76 0.91
N VAL A 28 7.66 12.11 1.76
CA VAL A 28 6.21 12.01 1.58
C VAL A 28 5.51 12.63 2.79
N GLY A 29 5.06 13.89 2.66
CA GLY A 29 4.31 14.60 3.70
C GLY A 29 2.81 14.44 3.51
N ARG A 30 2.01 14.33 4.58
CA ARG A 30 0.58 14.07 4.46
C ARG A 30 -0.26 14.98 5.32
N ASN A 31 -1.26 15.62 4.74
CA ASN A 31 -2.22 16.41 5.50
C ASN A 31 -3.43 15.55 5.90
N TYR A 32 -3.67 15.41 7.20
CA TYR A 32 -4.88 14.74 7.69
C TYR A 32 -5.71 15.68 8.57
N ARG A 33 -6.91 16.01 8.10
CA ARG A 33 -8.06 16.17 9.01
C ARG A 33 -8.75 14.81 9.01
N ALA A 34 -9.10 14.30 10.19
CA ALA A 34 -9.85 13.07 10.31
C ALA A 34 -11.24 13.25 9.73
N HIS A 35 -11.38 13.14 8.40
CA HIS A 35 -12.61 12.77 7.72
C HIS A 35 -13.88 13.31 8.39
N SER A 36 -13.90 14.64 8.56
CA SER A 36 -14.39 15.35 9.75
C SER A 36 -15.88 15.26 10.09
N ARG A 37 -16.62 14.37 9.44
CA ARG A 37 -17.96 13.98 9.89
C ARG A 37 -18.06 12.50 10.20
N GLU A 38 -17.52 11.61 9.39
CA GLU A 38 -17.63 10.16 9.63
C GLU A 38 -16.64 9.65 10.69
N MET A 39 -15.37 10.07 10.65
CA MET A 39 -14.42 9.75 11.72
C MET A 39 -14.75 10.51 12.99
N ILE A 40 -15.23 11.76 12.89
CA ILE A 40 -15.75 12.49 14.04
C ILE A 40 -17.00 11.81 14.58
N GLN A 41 -17.94 11.29 13.79
CA GLN A 41 -19.10 10.53 14.31
C GLN A 41 -18.69 9.20 14.94
N ARG A 42 -17.78 8.45 14.33
CA ARG A 42 -17.25 7.19 14.89
C ARG A 42 -16.44 7.43 16.17
N GLN A 43 -15.71 8.54 16.25
CA GLN A 43 -14.96 8.93 17.45
C GLN A 43 -15.83 9.63 18.50
N ALA A 44 -16.86 10.40 18.10
CA ALA A 44 -17.82 11.08 18.96
C ALA A 44 -18.68 10.07 19.74
N ALA A 45 -18.93 8.90 19.15
CA ALA A 45 -19.55 7.78 19.85
C ALA A 45 -18.65 7.18 20.96
N GLN A 46 -17.35 7.49 20.99
CA GLN A 46 -16.37 6.95 21.95
C GLN A 46 -15.67 8.02 22.81
N LEU A 47 -15.72 9.28 22.40
CA LEU A 47 -15.09 10.43 23.04
C LEU A 47 -16.04 11.61 22.89
N ASP A 48 -16.37 12.29 23.98
CA ASP A 48 -17.30 13.42 24.05
C ASP A 48 -16.70 14.64 23.30
N ILE A 49 -16.69 14.59 21.96
CA ILE A 49 -16.12 15.62 21.08
C ILE A 49 -17.28 16.38 20.46
N THR A 50 -17.49 17.60 20.95
CA THR A 50 -18.42 18.58 20.40
C THR A 50 -17.90 19.19 19.08
N ASP A 51 -18.80 19.88 18.37
CA ASP A 51 -18.67 20.43 17.00
C ASP A 51 -17.65 21.60 16.89
N ASP A 52 -16.96 21.94 17.96
CA ASP A 52 -16.05 23.08 18.15
C ASP A 52 -14.64 22.87 17.57
N LYS A 53 -14.35 21.73 16.92
CA LYS A 53 -13.08 21.46 16.21
C LYS A 53 -13.11 21.79 14.71
N VAL A 54 -14.01 22.69 14.30
CA VAL A 54 -13.94 23.38 13.01
C VAL A 54 -12.90 24.50 13.15
N GLY A 55 -11.62 24.19 12.90
CA GLY A 55 -10.52 25.17 13.00
C GLY A 55 -9.19 24.67 13.58
N ALA A 56 -9.06 23.37 13.92
CA ALA A 56 -7.77 22.84 14.37
C ALA A 56 -6.76 22.77 13.20
N PRO A 57 -5.47 23.09 13.44
CA PRO A 57 -4.44 23.04 12.41
C PRO A 57 -4.30 21.61 11.84
N PRO A 58 -3.87 21.47 10.57
CA PRO A 58 -3.54 20.17 10.01
C PRO A 58 -2.43 19.49 10.82
N PHE A 59 -2.40 18.16 10.81
CA PHE A 59 -1.26 17.41 11.33
C PHE A 59 -0.68 16.52 10.25
N PHE A 60 0.63 16.27 10.38
CA PHE A 60 1.41 15.58 9.38
C PHE A 60 2.02 14.29 9.89
N PHE A 61 2.23 13.35 8.97
CA PHE A 61 3.08 12.18 9.18
C PHE A 61 3.79 11.86 7.86
N GLN A 62 4.85 11.07 7.96
CA GLN A 62 5.72 10.80 6.84
C GLN A 62 5.64 9.33 6.40
N LYS A 63 5.83 9.10 5.09
CA LYS A 63 6.22 7.79 4.55
C LYS A 63 7.64 7.87 4.01
N PRO A 64 8.47 6.83 4.15
CA PRO A 64 9.80 6.82 3.54
C PRO A 64 9.62 6.84 2.01
N ALA A 65 10.30 7.74 1.31
CA ALA A 65 10.20 7.76 -0.15
C ALA A 65 10.65 6.43 -0.76
N TYR A 66 11.79 5.93 -0.29
CA TYR A 66 12.27 4.59 -0.64
C TYR A 66 11.32 3.53 -0.08
N GLY A 67 10.91 2.60 -0.95
CA GLY A 67 10.05 1.48 -0.59
C GLY A 67 8.56 1.83 -0.59
N ALA A 68 8.13 2.99 -0.10
CA ALA A 68 6.69 3.31 -0.03
C ALA A 68 6.12 3.84 -1.36
N VAL A 69 6.85 4.73 -2.05
CA VAL A 69 6.38 5.34 -3.30
C VAL A 69 6.60 4.38 -4.45
N THR A 70 5.55 4.15 -5.24
CA THR A 70 5.64 3.28 -6.42
C THR A 70 4.68 3.76 -7.50
N ASP A 71 5.11 3.68 -8.76
CA ASP A 71 4.24 3.84 -9.93
C ASP A 71 3.89 2.50 -10.59
N SER A 72 4.16 1.40 -9.87
CA SER A 72 3.90 0.03 -10.28
C SER A 72 2.40 -0.23 -10.40
N ARG A 73 2.03 -0.95 -11.46
CA ARG A 73 0.67 -1.50 -11.61
C ARG A 73 0.41 -2.69 -10.69
N THR A 74 1.41 -3.11 -9.93
CA THR A 74 1.35 -4.24 -9.02
C THR A 74 1.80 -3.78 -7.63
N VAL A 75 0.86 -3.76 -6.69
CA VAL A 75 1.10 -3.35 -5.30
C VAL A 75 0.83 -4.54 -4.39
N PRO A 76 1.84 -5.09 -3.69
CA PRO A 76 1.65 -6.28 -2.87
C PRO A 76 0.76 -5.98 -1.67
N TYR A 77 -0.14 -6.91 -1.33
CA TYR A 77 -0.84 -6.88 -0.05
C TYR A 77 0.19 -6.95 1.10
N PRO A 78 0.19 -5.99 2.04
CA PRO A 78 1.28 -5.89 3.01
C PRO A 78 1.16 -6.97 4.10
N PRO A 79 2.29 -7.43 4.67
CA PRO A 79 2.26 -8.37 5.77
C PRO A 79 1.73 -7.71 7.05
N LYS A 80 1.34 -8.55 8.02
CA LYS A 80 0.93 -8.13 9.38
C LYS A 80 -0.29 -7.19 9.42
N THR A 81 -1.19 -7.30 8.45
CA THR A 81 -2.51 -6.67 8.51
C THR A 81 -3.59 -7.65 8.06
N GLN A 82 -4.78 -7.50 8.62
CA GLN A 82 -6.01 -8.12 8.14
C GLN A 82 -6.98 -7.07 7.58
N ARG A 83 -6.60 -5.79 7.61
CA ARG A 83 -7.44 -4.67 7.21
C ARG A 83 -6.61 -3.58 6.55
N LEU A 84 -6.26 -3.81 5.29
CA LEU A 84 -5.74 -2.79 4.40
C LEU A 84 -6.87 -1.88 3.93
N GLU A 85 -6.70 -0.56 3.98
CA GLU A 85 -7.67 0.40 3.46
C GLU A 85 -7.06 1.36 2.45
N HIS A 86 -7.90 1.84 1.52
CA HIS A 86 -7.54 2.83 0.50
C HIS A 86 -7.97 4.24 0.89
N GLU A 87 -7.11 5.22 0.62
CA GLU A 87 -7.38 6.65 0.78
C GLU A 87 -6.95 7.35 -0.52
N LEU A 88 -7.88 7.66 -1.43
CA LEU A 88 -7.62 8.45 -2.65
C LEU A 88 -7.18 9.87 -2.29
N GLU A 89 -6.09 10.36 -2.88
CA GLU A 89 -5.64 11.73 -2.68
C GLU A 89 -5.09 12.36 -3.98
N MET A 90 -5.15 13.69 -4.05
CA MET A 90 -4.26 14.43 -4.92
C MET A 90 -2.88 14.49 -4.27
N VAL A 91 -1.86 14.34 -5.11
CA VAL A 91 -0.45 14.36 -4.71
C VAL A 91 0.21 15.54 -5.38
N VAL A 92 0.89 16.40 -4.62
CA VAL A 92 1.60 17.59 -5.09
C VAL A 92 3.10 17.34 -5.01
N ALA A 93 3.81 17.51 -6.12
CA ALA A 93 5.26 17.41 -6.17
C ALA A 93 5.91 18.81 -6.20
N LEU A 94 6.97 19.01 -5.42
CA LEU A 94 7.69 20.27 -5.33
C LEU A 94 8.98 20.24 -6.15
N GLY A 95 9.16 21.18 -7.07
CA GLY A 95 10.37 21.34 -7.87
C GLY A 95 11.32 22.37 -7.29
N ASP A 96 12.12 22.98 -8.17
CA ASP A 96 13.09 24.03 -7.82
C ASP A 96 12.45 25.14 -6.98
N GLY A 97 13.17 25.57 -5.94
CA GLY A 97 12.70 26.58 -4.99
C GLY A 97 11.54 26.11 -4.09
N ALA A 98 11.27 24.80 -4.02
CA ALA A 98 10.13 24.22 -3.32
C ALA A 98 8.77 24.73 -3.84
N ALA A 99 8.73 25.16 -5.10
CA ALA A 99 7.50 25.55 -5.78
C ALA A 99 6.78 24.31 -6.33
N VAL A 100 5.45 24.40 -6.50
CA VAL A 100 4.67 23.31 -7.10
C VAL A 100 5.17 23.03 -8.52
N PHE A 101 5.70 21.82 -8.74
CA PHE A 101 6.09 21.31 -10.05
C PHE A 101 4.89 20.75 -10.80
N GLY A 102 4.08 19.95 -10.11
CA GLY A 102 2.97 19.22 -10.71
C GLY A 102 2.19 18.38 -9.73
N CYS A 103 1.14 17.75 -10.24
CA CYS A 103 0.23 16.90 -9.48
C CYS A 103 0.09 15.49 -10.08
N ALA A 104 -0.25 14.54 -9.22
CA ALA A 104 -0.65 13.19 -9.59
C ALA A 104 -1.84 12.74 -8.75
N LEU A 105 -2.43 11.60 -9.13
CA LEU A 105 -3.29 10.82 -8.25
C LEU A 105 -2.43 9.89 -7.42
N GLY A 106 -2.71 9.79 -6.12
CA GLY A 106 -2.09 8.83 -5.23
C GLY A 106 -3.13 8.09 -4.41
N VAL A 107 -2.74 6.91 -3.95
CA VAL A 107 -3.50 6.16 -2.95
C VAL A 107 -2.64 6.02 -1.73
N ASP A 108 -3.13 6.51 -0.60
CA ASP A 108 -2.56 6.13 0.67
C ASP A 108 -3.15 4.81 1.13
N LEU A 109 -2.27 3.81 1.22
CA LEU A 109 -2.62 2.54 1.82
C LEU A 109 -2.32 2.56 3.31
N THR A 110 -3.31 2.08 4.08
CA THR A 110 -3.23 2.03 5.55
C THR A 110 -3.51 0.63 6.05
N ARG A 111 -2.61 0.09 6.89
CA ARG A 111 -2.91 -1.07 7.75
C ARG A 111 -3.77 -0.58 8.91
N ARG A 112 -5.08 -0.52 8.72
CA ARG A 112 -6.01 0.20 9.61
C ARG A 112 -6.05 -0.42 11.00
N ASP A 113 -6.01 -1.74 11.07
CA ASP A 113 -5.89 -2.50 12.32
C ASP A 113 -4.69 -2.03 13.16
N LEU A 114 -3.51 -1.87 12.55
CA LEU A 114 -2.32 -1.37 13.23
C LEU A 114 -2.44 0.11 13.60
N GLN A 115 -3.14 0.91 12.79
CA GLN A 115 -3.37 2.32 13.10
C GLN A 115 -4.27 2.48 14.33
N ASP A 116 -5.36 1.71 14.40
CA ASP A 116 -6.31 1.73 15.50
C ASP A 116 -5.63 1.27 16.79
N GLN A 117 -4.79 0.22 16.72
CA GLN A 117 -3.97 -0.23 17.83
C GLN A 117 -2.98 0.86 18.29
N ALA A 118 -2.28 1.52 17.36
CA ALA A 118 -1.33 2.58 17.68
C ALA A 118 -2.04 3.77 18.34
N LYS A 119 -3.20 4.20 17.84
CA LYS A 119 -4.03 5.25 18.45
C LYS A 119 -4.46 4.91 19.87
N ALA A 120 -4.98 3.70 20.09
CA ALA A 120 -5.40 3.23 21.41
C ALA A 120 -4.25 3.23 22.43
N GLN A 121 -3.02 2.94 21.97
CA GLN A 121 -1.82 2.91 22.79
C GLN A 121 -1.03 4.24 22.79
N ARG A 122 -1.51 5.27 22.08
CA ARG A 122 -0.80 6.55 21.84
C ARG A 122 0.62 6.35 21.32
N ARG A 123 0.79 5.39 20.40
CA ARG A 123 2.05 5.06 19.75
C ARG A 123 2.13 5.67 18.34
N PRO A 124 3.35 5.82 17.77
CA PRO A 124 3.55 6.29 16.41
C PRO A 124 2.84 5.42 15.36
N TRP A 125 2.51 6.03 14.21
CA TRP A 125 1.72 5.40 13.15
C TRP A 125 2.55 4.76 12.04
N ASP A 126 3.88 4.71 12.17
CA ASP A 126 4.82 4.23 11.16
C ASP A 126 4.47 2.80 10.71
N ALA A 127 4.19 1.89 11.66
CA ALA A 127 3.74 0.56 11.32
C ALA A 127 2.41 0.56 10.54
N ALA A 128 1.53 1.53 10.74
CA ALA A 128 0.25 1.57 10.03
C ALA A 128 0.33 2.23 8.65
N LYS A 129 1.22 3.22 8.49
CA LYS A 129 1.22 4.14 7.34
C LYS A 129 2.52 4.08 6.52
N ALA A 130 3.66 3.73 7.09
CA ALA A 130 4.98 3.82 6.46
C ALA A 130 5.57 2.44 6.11
N PHE A 131 4.81 1.65 5.34
CA PHE A 131 5.22 0.32 4.90
C PHE A 131 5.51 0.26 3.39
N ASP A 132 6.09 -0.85 2.93
CA ASP A 132 6.43 -1.05 1.52
C ASP A 132 5.22 -0.90 0.61
N ALA A 133 5.41 -0.22 -0.52
CA ALA A 133 4.40 0.13 -1.52
C ALA A 133 3.14 0.80 -0.94
N SER A 134 3.26 1.49 0.21
CA SER A 134 2.11 2.12 0.88
C SER A 134 1.65 3.45 0.27
N ALA A 135 2.35 3.98 -0.74
CA ALA A 135 1.99 5.20 -1.45
C ALA A 135 2.05 5.01 -2.98
N PRO A 136 1.19 4.16 -3.59
CA PRO A 136 1.06 4.09 -5.04
C PRO A 136 0.68 5.46 -5.61
N CYS A 137 1.38 5.89 -6.66
CA CYS A 137 1.22 7.18 -7.31
C CYS A 137 1.20 7.04 -8.83
N GLY A 138 0.32 7.79 -9.48
CA GLY A 138 0.32 7.95 -10.93
C GLY A 138 1.47 8.82 -11.45
N ALA A 139 1.47 9.03 -12.76
CA ALA A 139 2.41 9.97 -13.38
C ALA A 139 2.05 11.41 -13.01
N LEU A 140 3.07 12.26 -12.86
CA LEU A 140 2.93 13.69 -12.60
C LEU A 140 2.54 14.42 -13.88
N ALA A 141 1.49 15.23 -13.82
CA ALA A 141 1.19 16.29 -14.78
C ALA A 141 1.67 17.64 -14.22
N ARG A 142 2.17 18.53 -15.08
CA ARG A 142 2.69 19.84 -14.65
C ARG A 142 1.57 20.76 -14.16
N GLY A 143 1.88 21.55 -13.13
CA GLY A 143 0.95 22.52 -12.55
C GLY A 143 -0.13 21.89 -11.67
N LEU A 144 -1.05 22.75 -11.21
CA LEU A 144 -2.23 22.36 -10.45
C LEU A 144 -3.43 22.14 -11.39
N PRO A 145 -4.24 21.09 -11.18
CA PRO A 145 -5.51 20.96 -11.90
C PRO A 145 -6.53 22.03 -11.44
N PRO A 146 -7.58 22.30 -12.25
CA PRO A 146 -8.70 23.15 -11.83
C PRO A 146 -9.33 22.68 -10.52
N LYS A 147 -9.87 23.60 -9.71
CA LYS A 147 -10.52 23.25 -8.43
C LYS A 147 -11.79 22.43 -8.64
N GLU A 148 -12.39 22.53 -9.82
CA GLU A 148 -13.59 21.82 -10.23
C GLU A 148 -13.31 20.37 -10.65
N THR A 149 -12.03 19.97 -10.73
CA THR A 149 -11.64 18.60 -11.06
C THR A 149 -12.24 17.62 -10.06
N ARG A 150 -12.91 16.60 -10.60
CA ARG A 150 -13.49 15.49 -9.84
C ARG A 150 -12.47 14.36 -9.71
N LEU A 151 -12.23 13.93 -8.48
CA LEU A 151 -11.46 12.72 -8.22
C LEU A 151 -12.40 11.54 -7.96
N GLU A 152 -12.01 10.36 -8.42
CA GLU A 152 -12.75 9.12 -8.19
C GLU A 152 -11.81 7.94 -7.98
N LEU A 153 -12.12 7.08 -7.01
CA LEU A 153 -11.45 5.79 -6.82
C LEU A 153 -12.48 4.67 -6.92
N ARG A 154 -12.15 3.68 -7.74
CA ARG A 154 -12.92 2.46 -7.95
C ARG A 154 -12.16 1.25 -7.42
N VAL A 155 -12.89 0.33 -6.81
CA VAL A 155 -12.41 -1.00 -6.45
C VAL A 155 -13.24 -2.01 -7.23
N ASN A 156 -12.60 -2.81 -8.08
CA ASN A 156 -13.26 -3.76 -8.98
C ASN A 156 -14.36 -3.11 -9.83
N GLY A 157 -14.10 -1.89 -10.32
CA GLY A 157 -15.03 -1.11 -11.14
C GLY A 157 -16.12 -0.35 -10.36
N ALA A 158 -16.36 -0.67 -9.08
CA ALA A 158 -17.33 0.02 -8.24
C ALA A 158 -16.70 1.27 -7.59
N VAL A 159 -17.35 2.43 -7.73
CA VAL A 159 -16.92 3.68 -7.09
C VAL A 159 -16.97 3.51 -5.57
N ARG A 160 -15.84 3.79 -4.91
CA ARG A 160 -15.74 3.79 -3.45
C ARG A 160 -15.54 5.19 -2.89
N GLN A 161 -14.76 6.03 -3.58
CA GLN A 161 -14.56 7.43 -3.20
C GLN A 161 -14.82 8.34 -4.39
N SER A 162 -15.45 9.49 -4.15
CA SER A 162 -15.58 10.57 -5.14
C SER A 162 -15.66 11.92 -4.44
N CYS A 163 -14.97 12.93 -4.98
CA CYS A 163 -15.06 14.32 -4.53
C CYS A 163 -14.69 15.29 -5.65
N VAL A 164 -14.85 16.58 -5.37
CA VAL A 164 -14.28 17.67 -6.18
C VAL A 164 -13.15 18.32 -5.37
N LEU A 165 -12.08 18.78 -6.03
CA LEU A 165 -10.95 19.40 -5.35
C LEU A 165 -11.33 20.67 -4.56
N ALA A 166 -12.38 21.37 -4.99
CA ALA A 166 -12.96 22.50 -4.26
C ALA A 166 -13.48 22.13 -2.86
N ASP A 167 -13.73 20.84 -2.58
CA ASP A 167 -14.16 20.35 -1.27
C ASP A 167 -12.98 20.20 -0.28
N MET A 168 -11.75 20.45 -0.72
CA MET A 168 -10.57 20.46 0.17
C MET A 168 -10.73 21.53 1.24
N ILE A 169 -10.58 21.12 2.50
CA ILE A 169 -10.68 22.02 3.66
C ILE A 169 -9.53 23.03 3.67
N TYR A 170 -8.32 22.54 3.38
CA TYR A 170 -7.13 23.37 3.19
C TYR A 170 -6.67 23.21 1.75
N GLY A 171 -6.55 24.32 1.04
CA GLY A 171 -5.99 24.34 -0.31
C GLY A 171 -4.49 24.04 -0.30
N VAL A 172 -3.91 23.74 -1.47
CA VAL A 172 -2.47 23.47 -1.60
C VAL A 172 -1.59 24.58 -0.97
N PRO A 173 -1.85 25.89 -1.20
CA PRO A 173 -1.03 26.94 -0.57
C PRO A 173 -1.06 26.90 0.95
N GLU A 174 -2.21 26.63 1.57
CA GLU A 174 -2.36 26.55 3.02
C GLU A 174 -1.64 25.32 3.58
N ILE A 175 -1.76 24.17 2.90
CA ILE A 175 -1.03 22.95 3.28
C ILE A 175 0.47 23.20 3.28
N LEU A 176 1.00 23.84 2.24
CA LEU A 176 2.43 24.13 2.13
C LEU A 176 2.88 25.17 3.17
N ASP A 177 2.08 26.21 3.42
CA ASP A 177 2.39 27.19 4.48
C ASP A 177 2.44 26.52 5.86
N HIS A 178 1.47 25.67 6.21
CA HIS A 178 1.50 24.91 7.46
C HIS A 178 2.71 23.98 7.55
N LEU A 179 2.97 23.18 6.52
CA LEU A 179 4.06 22.20 6.53
C LEU A 179 5.44 22.87 6.55
N SER A 180 5.62 24.00 5.86
CA SER A 180 6.87 24.77 5.83
C SER A 180 7.27 25.35 7.19
N ARG A 181 6.32 25.44 8.13
CA ARG A 181 6.58 25.85 9.52
C ARG A 181 7.13 24.69 10.35
N GLU A 182 6.87 23.44 9.99
CA GLU A 182 7.36 22.26 10.71
C GLU A 182 8.68 21.74 10.16
N VAL A 183 8.83 21.77 8.84
CA VAL A 183 10.01 21.24 8.13
C VAL A 183 10.40 22.14 6.97
N GLU A 184 11.67 22.10 6.55
CA GLU A 184 12.08 22.74 5.30
C GLU A 184 11.55 21.95 4.12
N LEU A 185 10.77 22.60 3.25
CA LEU A 185 10.34 22.03 1.99
C LEU A 185 11.45 22.09 0.96
N CYS A 186 11.69 20.98 0.27
CA CYS A 186 12.77 20.81 -0.68
C CYS A 186 12.24 20.35 -2.06
N PRO A 187 12.98 20.65 -3.15
CA PRO A 187 12.75 20.00 -4.43
C PRO A 187 12.81 18.47 -4.30
N GLY A 188 11.83 17.77 -4.86
CA GLY A 188 11.65 16.33 -4.74
C GLY A 188 10.73 15.89 -3.59
N ASP A 189 10.20 16.82 -2.81
CA ASP A 189 9.16 16.51 -1.83
C ASP A 189 7.83 16.25 -2.53
N VAL A 190 7.09 15.25 -2.02
CA VAL A 190 5.78 14.85 -2.50
C VAL A 190 4.78 14.92 -1.35
N ILE A 191 3.69 15.66 -1.54
CA ILE A 191 2.71 15.95 -0.50
C ILE A 191 1.35 15.37 -0.89
N PHE A 192 0.84 14.49 -0.04
CA PHE A 192 -0.48 13.88 -0.12
C PHE A 192 -1.49 14.77 0.63
N THR A 193 -2.50 15.27 -0.09
CA THR A 193 -3.30 16.41 0.37
C THR A 193 -4.54 16.06 1.19
N GLY A 194 -4.74 14.80 1.53
CA GLY A 194 -5.90 14.31 2.26
C GLY A 194 -6.96 13.66 1.36
N THR A 195 -7.85 12.88 1.99
CA THR A 195 -8.76 11.96 1.29
C THR A 195 -10.26 12.27 1.50
N PRO A 196 -11.11 12.12 0.46
CA PRO A 196 -12.55 12.31 0.55
C PRO A 196 -13.28 11.07 1.06
N SER A 197 -14.58 11.17 1.34
CA SER A 197 -15.38 10.06 1.89
C SER A 197 -15.44 8.78 1.09
N GLY A 198 -15.64 7.69 1.85
CA GLY A 198 -15.66 6.33 1.32
C GLY A 198 -14.36 5.54 1.49
N VAL A 199 -13.55 5.87 2.50
CA VAL A 199 -12.39 5.05 2.89
C VAL A 199 -12.88 3.65 3.25
N GLY A 200 -12.29 2.62 2.66
CA GLY A 200 -12.77 1.26 2.78
C GLY A 200 -11.69 0.20 2.61
N PRO A 201 -12.00 -1.06 2.99
CA PRO A 201 -11.04 -2.14 2.95
C PRO A 201 -10.76 -2.61 1.51
N LEU A 202 -9.54 -3.06 1.31
CA LEU A 202 -9.09 -3.82 0.14
C LEU A 202 -8.82 -5.26 0.55
N ALA A 203 -9.19 -6.20 -0.32
CA ALA A 203 -8.83 -7.61 -0.23
C ALA A 203 -7.68 -7.94 -1.20
N PRO A 204 -6.91 -9.02 -0.92
CA PRO A 204 -6.00 -9.58 -1.91
C PRO A 204 -6.74 -9.86 -3.23
N GLY A 205 -6.13 -9.47 -4.34
CA GLY A 205 -6.69 -9.57 -5.69
C GLY A 205 -7.59 -8.42 -6.15
N ASP A 206 -7.93 -7.45 -5.28
CA ASP A 206 -8.71 -6.29 -5.70
C ASP A 206 -7.95 -5.42 -6.72
N ALA A 207 -8.68 -4.92 -7.71
CA ALA A 207 -8.20 -3.95 -8.69
C ALA A 207 -8.62 -2.54 -8.28
N VAL A 208 -7.64 -1.65 -8.09
CA VAL A 208 -7.85 -0.25 -7.72
C VAL A 208 -7.56 0.63 -8.93
N ALA A 209 -8.49 1.53 -9.25
CA ALA A 209 -8.34 2.50 -10.33
C ALA A 209 -8.78 3.89 -9.86
N CYS A 210 -7.90 4.87 -10.04
CA CYS A 210 -8.15 6.26 -9.69
C CYS A 210 -8.21 7.11 -10.97
N ARG A 211 -9.14 8.05 -11.02
CA ARG A 211 -9.30 8.99 -12.15
C ARG A 211 -9.51 10.42 -11.65
N ALA A 212 -9.02 11.37 -12.44
CA ALA A 212 -9.27 12.79 -12.26
C ALA A 212 -9.89 13.32 -13.55
N VAL A 213 -11.10 13.86 -13.46
CA VAL A 213 -11.88 14.32 -14.61
C VAL A 213 -12.14 15.81 -14.47
N ASP A 214 -11.91 16.57 -15.53
CA ASP A 214 -12.25 18.00 -15.58
C ASP A 214 -13.77 18.22 -15.77
N VAL A 215 -14.17 19.49 -15.84
CA VAL A 215 -15.58 19.88 -16.01
C VAL A 215 -16.17 19.49 -17.37
N ASP A 216 -15.32 19.34 -18.39
CA ASP A 216 -15.69 19.01 -19.76
C ASP A 216 -15.64 17.50 -20.03
N GLY A 217 -15.26 16.69 -19.02
CA GLY A 217 -15.13 15.24 -19.11
C GLY A 217 -13.76 14.74 -19.59
N GLY A 218 -12.80 15.65 -19.76
CA GLY A 218 -11.41 15.34 -20.09
C GLY A 218 -10.61 14.80 -18.89
N GLU A 219 -9.49 14.15 -19.17
CA GLU A 219 -8.58 13.64 -18.14
C GLU A 219 -7.73 14.81 -17.58
N ALA A 220 -7.99 15.19 -16.33
CA ALA A 220 -7.32 16.31 -15.67
C ALA A 220 -5.96 15.92 -15.08
N LEU A 221 -5.81 14.68 -14.61
CA LEU A 221 -4.56 14.09 -14.15
C LEU A 221 -4.48 12.63 -14.63
N PRO A 222 -3.26 12.09 -14.88
CA PRO A 222 -3.08 10.71 -15.28
C PRO A 222 -3.70 9.73 -14.29
N ALA A 223 -4.40 8.73 -14.82
CA ALA A 223 -4.93 7.64 -14.01
C ALA A 223 -3.84 6.92 -13.18
N CYS A 224 -4.20 6.52 -11.96
CA CYS A 224 -3.38 5.67 -11.09
C CYS A 224 -4.11 4.33 -10.90
N GLU A 225 -3.53 3.25 -11.40
CA GLU A 225 -4.15 1.92 -11.40
C GLU A 225 -3.16 0.87 -10.90
N PHE A 226 -3.64 -0.01 -10.03
CA PHE A 226 -2.88 -1.15 -9.58
C PHE A 226 -3.76 -2.34 -9.18
N VAL A 227 -3.17 -3.52 -9.20
CA VAL A 227 -3.73 -4.78 -8.69
C VAL A 227 -2.81 -5.38 -7.65
N ASP A 228 -3.35 -6.24 -6.80
CA ASP A 228 -2.51 -7.06 -5.92
C ASP A 228 -1.65 -8.04 -6.74
N GLY A 229 -0.35 -8.09 -6.40
CA GLY A 229 0.64 -8.89 -7.13
C GLY A 229 0.46 -10.38 -7.06
N LEU A 230 -0.34 -10.90 -6.13
CA LEU A 230 -0.64 -12.32 -6.05
C LEU A 230 -1.31 -12.84 -7.33
N VAL A 231 -2.23 -12.06 -7.93
CA VAL A 231 -2.93 -12.45 -9.17
C VAL A 231 -1.94 -12.52 -10.34
N PHE A 232 -1.01 -11.57 -10.41
CA PHE A 232 0.04 -11.57 -11.43
C PHE A 232 1.00 -12.75 -11.26
N ILE A 233 1.38 -13.08 -10.03
CA ILE A 233 2.22 -14.26 -9.75
C ILE A 233 1.51 -15.55 -10.17
N ILE A 234 0.21 -15.70 -9.83
CA ILE A 234 -0.58 -16.86 -10.25
C ILE A 234 -0.65 -16.94 -11.78
N PHE A 235 -0.91 -15.82 -12.45
CA PHE A 235 -0.90 -15.75 -13.92
C PHE A 235 0.45 -16.18 -14.51
N CYS A 236 1.56 -15.66 -13.99
CA CYS A 236 2.91 -16.03 -14.43
C CYS A 236 3.20 -17.52 -14.20
N LEU A 237 2.77 -18.09 -13.06
CA LEU A 237 2.92 -19.52 -12.78
C LEU A 237 2.11 -20.40 -13.73
N VAL A 238 0.90 -19.98 -14.10
CA VAL A 238 0.05 -20.67 -15.10
C VAL A 238 0.66 -20.59 -16.50
N VAL A 239 1.19 -19.44 -16.90
CA VAL A 239 1.87 -19.30 -18.20
C VAL A 239 3.17 -20.11 -18.23
N ALA A 240 3.95 -20.09 -17.15
CA ALA A 240 5.17 -20.89 -17.04
C ALA A 240 4.88 -22.40 -17.07
N SER A 241 3.83 -22.86 -16.39
CA SER A 241 3.43 -24.27 -16.42
C SER A 241 2.97 -24.70 -17.82
N TRP A 242 2.32 -23.82 -18.59
CA TRP A 242 1.98 -24.05 -19.99
C TRP A 242 3.22 -24.23 -20.87
N PHE A 243 4.21 -23.34 -20.76
CA PHE A 243 5.48 -23.48 -21.52
C PHE A 243 6.27 -24.73 -21.15
N VAL A 244 6.29 -25.12 -19.86
CA VAL A 244 6.91 -26.37 -19.41
C VAL A 244 6.17 -27.57 -19.98
N GLY A 245 4.83 -27.57 -19.93
CA GLY A 245 3.99 -28.60 -20.53
C GLY A 245 4.22 -28.76 -22.03
N LEU A 246 4.32 -27.65 -22.77
CA LEU A 246 4.60 -27.67 -24.21
C LEU A 246 5.99 -28.24 -24.53
N LYS A 247 7.01 -27.90 -23.73
CA LYS A 247 8.37 -28.46 -23.89
C LYS A 247 8.42 -29.96 -23.60
N LEU A 248 7.76 -30.41 -22.53
CA LEU A 248 7.66 -31.84 -22.20
C LEU A 248 6.92 -32.61 -23.28
N TYR A 249 5.84 -32.05 -23.82
CA TYR A 249 5.08 -32.62 -24.93
C TYR A 249 5.91 -32.74 -26.21
N ASN A 250 6.59 -31.66 -26.62
CA ASN A 250 7.46 -31.69 -27.81
C ASN A 250 8.65 -32.65 -27.63
N GLY A 251 9.20 -32.74 -26.41
CA GLY A 251 10.22 -33.73 -26.07
C GLY A 251 9.71 -35.16 -26.16
N PHE A 252 8.47 -35.42 -25.72
CA PHE A 252 7.82 -36.72 -25.83
C PHE A 252 7.56 -37.11 -27.29
N LEU A 253 7.05 -36.19 -28.12
CA LEU A 253 6.87 -36.43 -29.56
C LEU A 253 8.20 -36.76 -30.26
N SER A 254 9.28 -36.07 -29.89
CA SER A 254 10.62 -36.35 -30.41
C SER A 254 11.14 -37.73 -30.00
N LEU A 255 10.80 -38.21 -28.79
CA LEU A 255 11.16 -39.56 -28.32
C LEU A 255 10.33 -40.66 -28.97
N CYS A 256 9.07 -40.38 -29.30
CA CYS A 256 8.17 -41.31 -29.98
C CYS A 256 8.37 -41.39 -31.50
N GLY A 257 9.39 -40.71 -32.05
CA GLY A 257 9.76 -40.82 -33.46
C GLY A 257 8.78 -40.17 -34.44
N GLN A 258 7.79 -39.40 -33.97
CA GLN A 258 6.87 -38.64 -34.84
C GLN A 258 7.50 -37.30 -35.22
N THR A 259 8.49 -37.33 -36.11
CA THR A 259 9.08 -36.09 -36.68
C THR A 259 8.78 -35.88 -38.15
N ASP A 260 8.12 -36.82 -38.83
CA ASP A 260 7.72 -36.66 -40.22
C ASP A 260 6.21 -36.83 -40.40
N HIS A 261 5.48 -35.70 -40.42
CA HIS A 261 4.23 -35.62 -41.16
C HIS A 261 4.54 -35.25 -42.61
N ARG A 262 5.22 -36.14 -43.31
CA ARG A 262 5.21 -36.15 -44.78
C ARG A 262 4.27 -37.26 -45.22
N THR A 263 3.22 -36.81 -45.91
CA THR A 263 2.27 -37.56 -46.70
C THR A 263 2.90 -38.77 -47.38
N ASP A 264 2.53 -39.97 -46.97
CA ASP A 264 1.94 -41.01 -47.83
C ASP A 264 1.93 -42.35 -47.08
N ALA A 265 0.92 -43.16 -47.40
CA ALA A 265 0.63 -44.51 -46.89
C ALA A 265 -0.13 -44.59 -45.54
N GLY A 266 -1.44 -44.78 -45.68
CA GLY A 266 -2.37 -45.49 -44.78
C GLY A 266 -1.95 -45.69 -43.32
N MET A 267 -2.32 -44.75 -42.46
CA MET A 267 -2.37 -45.00 -41.02
C MET A 267 -3.81 -45.27 -40.56
N HIS A 268 -3.96 -46.46 -39.96
CA HIS A 268 -5.17 -46.99 -39.34
C HIS A 268 -5.73 -46.06 -38.26
N GLY A 269 -7.01 -45.70 -38.39
CA GLY A 269 -8.04 -45.91 -37.36
C GLY A 269 -8.03 -45.11 -36.06
N TRP A 270 -7.05 -44.26 -35.80
CA TRP A 270 -7.14 -43.28 -34.71
C TRP A 270 -7.57 -41.95 -35.30
N THR A 271 -8.88 -41.67 -35.20
CA THR A 271 -9.47 -40.46 -35.76
C THR A 271 -8.91 -39.25 -35.02
N TYR A 272 -8.84 -38.11 -35.71
CA TYR A 272 -8.47 -36.80 -35.15
C TYR A 272 -9.20 -36.48 -33.82
N ALA A 273 -10.39 -37.06 -33.64
CA ALA A 273 -11.16 -37.02 -32.39
C ALA A 273 -10.46 -37.73 -31.22
N SER A 274 -9.84 -38.89 -31.42
CA SER A 274 -9.06 -39.61 -30.40
C SER A 274 -7.83 -38.81 -29.98
N TYR A 275 -7.19 -38.13 -30.93
CA TYR A 275 -6.04 -37.25 -30.70
C TYR A 275 -6.43 -36.00 -29.90
N ASN A 276 -7.56 -35.37 -30.25
CA ASN A 276 -8.12 -34.24 -29.50
C ASN A 276 -8.65 -34.65 -28.12
N LEU A 277 -9.16 -35.88 -27.94
CA LEU A 277 -9.55 -36.40 -26.63
C LEU A 277 -8.34 -36.66 -25.73
N LEU A 278 -7.22 -37.10 -26.30
CA LEU A 278 -5.97 -37.27 -25.56
C LEU A 278 -5.36 -35.91 -25.17
N LEU A 279 -5.41 -34.91 -26.06
CA LEU A 279 -5.03 -33.52 -25.77
C LEU A 279 -5.96 -32.87 -24.73
N ALA A 280 -7.27 -33.06 -24.85
CA ALA A 280 -8.25 -32.56 -23.89
C ALA A 280 -8.11 -33.27 -22.53
N GLY A 281 -7.85 -34.58 -22.52
CA GLY A 281 -7.60 -35.37 -21.33
C GLY A 281 -6.29 -35.00 -20.64
N THR A 282 -5.19 -34.79 -21.39
CA THR A 282 -3.94 -34.28 -20.83
C THR A 282 -4.08 -32.83 -20.37
N PHE A 283 -4.84 -31.99 -21.07
CA PHE A 283 -5.18 -30.63 -20.63
C PHE A 283 -6.00 -30.64 -19.33
N TRP A 284 -6.96 -31.55 -19.18
CA TRP A 284 -7.75 -31.73 -17.95
C TRP A 284 -6.91 -32.28 -16.81
N VAL A 285 -6.08 -33.29 -17.07
CA VAL A 285 -5.20 -33.89 -16.07
C VAL A 285 -4.12 -32.90 -15.64
N MET A 286 -3.53 -32.12 -16.54
CA MET A 286 -2.58 -31.05 -16.16
C MET A 286 -3.27 -29.91 -15.41
N ASN A 287 -4.48 -29.50 -15.79
CA ASN A 287 -5.23 -28.50 -15.02
C ASN A 287 -5.64 -29.04 -13.64
N LEU A 288 -6.05 -30.31 -13.53
CA LEU A 288 -6.36 -30.96 -12.26
C LEU A 288 -5.09 -31.14 -11.40
N MET A 289 -3.97 -31.52 -12.01
CA MET A 289 -2.66 -31.64 -11.35
C MET A 289 -1.99 -30.31 -11.05
N CYS A 290 -2.44 -29.19 -11.65
CA CYS A 290 -2.08 -27.84 -11.21
C CYS A 290 -3.06 -27.33 -10.14
N ALA A 291 -4.35 -27.64 -10.24
CA ALA A 291 -5.37 -27.22 -9.28
C ALA A 291 -5.20 -27.89 -7.91
N ILE A 292 -4.79 -29.16 -7.85
CA ILE A 292 -4.55 -29.88 -6.59
C ILE A 292 -3.40 -29.28 -5.77
N PRO A 293 -2.19 -29.00 -6.33
CA PRO A 293 -1.14 -28.31 -5.61
C PRO A 293 -1.44 -26.83 -5.41
N ILE A 294 -2.19 -26.14 -6.28
CA ILE A 294 -2.64 -24.77 -5.99
C ILE A 294 -3.59 -24.78 -4.79
N PHE A 295 -4.56 -25.70 -4.73
CA PHE A 295 -5.44 -25.84 -3.58
C PHE A 295 -4.67 -26.26 -2.33
N GLY A 296 -3.70 -27.16 -2.46
CA GLY A 296 -2.81 -27.59 -1.38
C GLY A 296 -1.88 -26.48 -0.88
N ILE A 297 -1.33 -25.66 -1.77
CA ILE A 297 -0.50 -24.49 -1.43
C ILE A 297 -1.37 -23.39 -0.83
N VAL A 298 -2.57 -23.14 -1.35
CA VAL A 298 -3.53 -22.21 -0.75
C VAL A 298 -3.95 -22.70 0.64
N MET A 299 -4.20 -24.01 0.82
CA MET A 299 -4.50 -24.59 2.14
C MET A 299 -3.30 -24.52 3.07
N LEU A 300 -2.08 -24.76 2.58
CA LEU A 300 -0.86 -24.73 3.36
C LEU A 300 -0.48 -23.29 3.76
N VAL A 301 -0.58 -22.34 2.83
CA VAL A 301 -0.40 -20.91 3.08
C VAL A 301 -1.50 -20.40 4.02
N TRP A 302 -2.74 -20.83 3.85
CA TRP A 302 -3.82 -20.55 4.80
C TRP A 302 -3.55 -21.17 6.17
N LEU A 303 -3.05 -22.40 6.25
CA LEU A 303 -2.65 -23.06 7.50
C LEU A 303 -1.43 -22.40 8.16
N ILE A 304 -0.46 -21.91 7.39
CA ILE A 304 0.74 -21.21 7.88
C ILE A 304 0.35 -19.80 8.33
N ALA A 305 -0.40 -19.05 7.53
CA ALA A 305 -0.90 -17.71 7.87
C ALA A 305 -1.86 -17.73 9.06
N ASN A 306 -2.62 -18.81 9.23
CA ASN A 306 -3.47 -19.05 10.38
C ASN A 306 -2.84 -20.01 11.40
N HIS A 307 -1.54 -20.31 11.34
CA HIS A 307 -0.91 -21.28 12.24
C HIS A 307 -1.03 -20.82 13.69
N GLU A 308 -0.94 -19.52 13.96
CA GLU A 308 -1.19 -18.95 15.29
C GLU A 308 -2.65 -19.09 15.71
N HIS A 309 -3.62 -18.95 14.79
CA HIS A 309 -5.05 -19.15 15.09
C HIS A 309 -5.41 -20.63 15.29
N VAL A 310 -4.82 -21.55 14.52
CA VAL A 310 -5.04 -23.01 14.64
C VAL A 310 -4.35 -23.54 15.90
N THR A 311 -3.13 -23.08 16.20
CA THR A 311 -2.43 -23.44 17.45
C THR A 311 -3.03 -22.73 18.67
N CYS A 312 -3.63 -21.55 18.54
CA CYS A 312 -4.38 -20.87 19.61
C CYS A 312 -5.76 -21.50 19.82
N PHE A 313 -6.46 -21.91 18.74
CA PHE A 313 -7.69 -22.70 18.81
C PHE A 313 -7.44 -24.07 19.45
N ASN A 314 -6.34 -24.73 19.09
CA ASN A 314 -5.90 -25.96 19.77
C ASN A 314 -5.45 -25.71 21.21
N ARG A 315 -4.74 -24.61 21.52
CA ARG A 315 -4.38 -24.24 22.91
C ARG A 315 -5.60 -23.92 23.77
N LYS A 316 -6.61 -23.27 23.20
CA LYS A 316 -7.89 -23.01 23.86
C LYS A 316 -8.65 -24.32 24.09
N LYS A 317 -8.74 -25.21 23.10
CA LYS A 317 -9.31 -26.56 23.30
C LYS A 317 -8.55 -27.39 24.33
N VAL A 318 -7.22 -27.30 24.37
CA VAL A 318 -6.38 -28.00 25.36
C VAL A 318 -6.53 -27.38 26.75
N ARG A 319 -6.63 -26.05 26.90
CA ARG A 319 -6.96 -25.39 28.18
C ARG A 319 -8.39 -25.71 28.64
N ASP A 320 -9.36 -25.72 27.75
CA ASP A 320 -10.76 -26.04 28.06
C ASP A 320 -10.91 -27.53 28.43
N TRP A 321 -10.16 -28.41 27.74
CA TRP A 321 -10.05 -29.83 28.09
C TRP A 321 -9.33 -30.04 29.43
N ALA A 322 -8.20 -29.35 29.68
CA ALA A 322 -7.45 -29.44 30.93
C ALA A 322 -8.26 -28.92 32.13
N ALA A 323 -8.96 -27.78 31.97
CA ALA A 323 -9.89 -27.26 32.95
C ALA A 323 -11.10 -28.20 33.16
N SER A 324 -11.54 -28.89 32.11
CA SER A 324 -12.57 -29.92 32.21
C SER A 324 -12.09 -31.24 32.85
N ALA A 325 -10.82 -31.59 32.72
CA ALA A 325 -10.20 -32.75 33.37
C ALA A 325 -9.95 -32.50 34.86
N GLN A 326 -9.52 -31.28 35.24
CA GLN A 326 -9.44 -30.82 36.64
C GLN A 326 -10.80 -30.90 37.34
N ARG A 327 -11.88 -30.46 36.68
CA ARG A 327 -13.26 -30.59 37.21
C ARG A 327 -13.74 -32.04 37.36
N ARG A 328 -13.10 -32.99 36.67
CA ARG A 328 -13.44 -34.43 36.67
C ARG A 328 -12.51 -35.29 37.53
N GLY A 329 -11.53 -34.69 38.21
CA GLY A 329 -10.66 -35.37 39.18
C GLY A 329 -9.64 -36.36 38.59
N SER A 330 -9.29 -36.26 37.30
CA SER A 330 -8.28 -37.16 36.70
C SER A 330 -6.94 -36.46 36.44
N ASN A 331 -5.89 -37.02 37.08
CA ASN A 331 -4.44 -36.78 36.96
C ASN A 331 -3.93 -35.32 36.88
N VAL A 332 -3.62 -34.77 38.07
CA VAL A 332 -3.11 -33.41 38.34
C VAL A 332 -1.69 -33.16 37.81
N ASP A 333 -0.93 -34.22 37.49
CA ASP A 333 0.53 -34.13 37.24
C ASP A 333 0.91 -33.67 35.81
N LEU A 334 0.01 -33.82 34.84
CA LEU A 334 0.24 -33.42 33.44
C LEU A 334 0.02 -31.92 33.20
N ALA A 335 -0.84 -31.28 34.00
CA ALA A 335 -1.14 -29.85 33.88
C ALA A 335 0.03 -28.97 34.36
N ALA A 336 0.69 -29.37 35.45
CA ALA A 336 1.82 -28.63 36.02
C ALA A 336 3.05 -28.59 35.08
N ARG A 337 3.27 -29.64 34.29
CA ARG A 337 4.37 -29.70 33.31
C ARG A 337 4.15 -28.81 32.08
N ALA A 338 2.90 -28.52 31.72
CA ALA A 338 2.57 -27.68 30.58
C ALA A 338 2.72 -26.18 30.87
N GLU A 339 2.52 -25.75 32.12
CA GLU A 339 2.73 -24.35 32.54
C GLU A 339 4.21 -23.99 32.65
N ALA A 340 5.06 -24.89 33.17
CA ALA A 340 6.50 -24.65 33.30
C ALA A 340 7.23 -24.47 31.96
N GLN A 341 6.75 -25.12 30.89
CA GLN A 341 7.35 -25.00 29.55
C GLN A 341 7.00 -23.66 28.88
N ALA A 342 5.85 -23.07 29.19
CA ALA A 342 5.40 -21.81 28.58
C ALA A 342 6.14 -20.57 29.13
N GLU A 343 6.72 -20.68 30.33
CA GLU A 343 7.41 -19.57 31.01
C GLU A 343 8.88 -19.45 30.58
N SER A 344 9.48 -20.57 30.14
CA SER A 344 10.84 -20.69 29.60
C SER A 344 11.08 -19.93 28.29
N ASP A 345 10.08 -19.85 27.41
CA ASP A 345 10.25 -19.33 26.04
C ASP A 345 10.14 -17.79 25.93
N SER A 346 10.02 -17.08 27.05
CA SER A 346 9.80 -15.63 27.11
C SER A 346 11.06 -14.78 27.29
N ARG A 347 12.27 -15.38 27.31
CA ARG A 347 13.53 -14.66 27.57
C ARG A 347 14.61 -14.89 26.52
N CYS A 348 14.65 -14.05 25.49
CA CYS A 348 15.86 -13.66 24.73
C CYS A 348 15.45 -12.58 23.68
N GLY A 349 16.07 -11.41 23.48
CA GLY A 349 17.22 -10.74 24.07
C GLY A 349 17.56 -9.47 23.26
N GLY A 350 18.04 -8.41 23.93
CA GLY A 350 19.00 -7.43 23.37
C GLY A 350 18.48 -6.13 22.73
N CYS A 351 18.37 -5.07 23.53
CA CYS A 351 18.16 -3.67 23.10
C CYS A 351 19.52 -2.93 22.99
N LEU A 352 19.73 -2.13 21.93
CA LEU A 352 20.84 -1.17 21.81
C LEU A 352 20.33 0.09 21.08
N CYS A 353 20.02 1.15 21.83
CA CYS A 353 19.71 2.48 21.29
C CYS A 353 20.31 3.54 22.24
N CYS A 354 21.56 3.94 22.00
CA CYS A 354 22.21 5.08 22.64
C CYS A 354 23.32 5.61 21.71
N CYS A 355 23.05 6.68 20.96
CA CYS A 355 24.00 7.73 20.54
C CYS A 355 23.24 8.80 19.73
N GLY A 356 23.14 10.02 20.25
CA GLY A 356 22.54 11.17 19.56
C GLY A 356 23.56 12.04 18.81
N PRO A 357 23.13 12.91 17.86
CA PRO A 357 24.01 13.82 17.14
C PRO A 357 24.16 15.21 17.78
N ARG A 358 25.23 15.92 17.39
CA ARG A 358 25.73 17.20 17.95
C ARG A 358 25.07 18.46 17.35
N PRO A 359 25.10 19.61 18.06
CA PRO A 359 24.36 20.83 17.75
C PRO A 359 25.25 21.94 17.16
N ASP A 360 25.39 21.99 15.84
CA ASP A 360 26.26 22.99 15.18
C ASP A 360 25.66 23.55 13.86
N VAL A 361 24.47 23.11 13.44
CA VAL A 361 23.91 23.40 12.09
C VAL A 361 22.65 24.30 12.13
N LEU A 362 22.17 24.69 13.31
CA LEU A 362 20.84 25.29 13.46
C LEU A 362 20.73 26.78 13.09
N VAL A 363 21.83 27.54 13.15
CA VAL A 363 21.76 29.02 13.10
C VAL A 363 21.69 29.59 11.68
N GLU A 364 22.23 28.89 10.68
CA GLU A 364 22.18 29.32 9.26
C GLU A 364 20.85 28.96 8.57
N HIS A 365 20.12 28.01 9.14
CA HIS A 365 18.89 27.44 8.60
C HIS A 365 17.66 28.35 8.84
N GLU A 366 17.63 29.04 9.98
CA GLU A 366 16.47 29.86 10.38
C GLU A 366 16.30 31.11 9.50
N ALA A 367 17.39 31.76 9.11
CA ALA A 367 17.34 32.97 8.28
C ALA A 367 16.87 32.69 6.84
N GLN A 368 17.21 31.52 6.28
CA GLN A 368 16.74 31.10 4.95
C GLN A 368 15.30 30.61 4.98
N ARG A 369 14.86 30.02 6.10
CA ARG A 369 13.48 29.56 6.32
C ARG A 369 12.48 30.72 6.30
N GLU A 370 12.76 31.81 7.00
CA GLU A 370 11.89 33.00 7.02
C GLU A 370 11.70 33.64 5.63
N ALA A 371 12.76 33.67 4.81
CA ALA A 371 12.68 34.18 3.44
C ALA A 371 11.82 33.32 2.50
N ARG A 372 11.80 31.99 2.68
CA ARG A 372 10.98 31.07 1.87
C ARG A 372 9.51 31.05 2.29
N ILE A 373 9.23 31.13 3.59
CA ILE A 373 7.86 31.31 4.12
C ILE A 373 7.25 32.60 3.56
N ALA A 374 8.04 33.68 3.48
CA ALA A 374 7.59 34.93 2.86
C ALA A 374 7.30 34.79 1.35
N ALA A 375 8.04 33.96 0.62
CA ALA A 375 7.79 33.69 -0.80
C ALA A 375 6.47 32.95 -1.05
N HIS A 376 6.08 32.02 -0.17
CA HIS A 376 4.75 31.37 -0.23
C HIS A 376 3.60 32.36 0.03
N ARG A 377 3.83 33.37 0.87
CA ARG A 377 2.85 34.45 1.13
C ARG A 377 2.73 35.44 -0.04
N GLY A 378 3.79 35.63 -0.83
CA GLY A 378 3.80 36.54 -1.99
C GLY A 378 2.88 36.15 -3.16
N VAL A 379 2.24 34.97 -3.10
CA VAL A 379 1.23 34.51 -4.09
C VAL A 379 -0.19 34.96 -3.72
N LEU A 380 -0.38 35.65 -2.59
CA LEU A 380 -1.68 36.06 -2.06
C LEU A 380 -1.79 37.59 -1.95
N PRO A 381 -2.51 38.30 -2.86
CA PRO A 381 -3.01 39.61 -2.51
C PRO A 381 -4.23 39.43 -1.57
N GLY A 382 -4.08 39.78 -0.29
CA GLY A 382 -5.25 40.02 0.59
C GLY A 382 -5.30 39.37 1.97
N LEU A 383 -4.23 38.77 2.50
CA LEU A 383 -4.19 38.32 3.89
C LEU A 383 -3.22 39.19 4.70
N GLU A 384 -3.73 40.26 5.29
CA GLU A 384 -3.02 40.95 6.37
C GLU A 384 -3.04 40.08 7.64
N PRO A 385 -1.93 39.99 8.39
CA PRO A 385 -1.91 39.27 9.64
C PRO A 385 -2.72 40.01 10.70
N ASP A 386 -3.65 39.29 11.34
CA ASP A 386 -4.38 39.77 12.50
C ASP A 386 -3.37 40.02 13.64
N ALA A 387 -3.28 41.27 14.09
CA ALA A 387 -2.37 41.69 15.13
C ALA A 387 -2.98 41.38 16.51
N GLY A 388 -2.64 40.22 17.07
CA GLY A 388 -2.88 39.82 18.47
C GLY A 388 -2.53 38.34 18.60
N GLU A 389 -1.73 37.85 19.55
CA GLU A 389 -1.43 38.29 20.91
C GLU A 389 0.05 38.02 21.23
N ALA A 390 0.60 38.86 22.11
CA ALA A 390 1.95 38.75 22.68
C ALA A 390 1.97 37.84 23.92
#